data_AF-A0A0S1XXZ7-F1
#
_entry.id   AF-A0A0S1XXZ7-F1
#
_cell.length_a   1.000
_cell.length_b   1.000
_cell.length_c   1.000
_cell.angle_alpha   90.00
_cell.angle_beta   90.00
_cell.angle_gamma   90.00
#
_symmetry.space_group_name_H-M   'P 1'
#
loop_
_entity.id
_entity.type
_entity.pdbx_description
1 polymer ?
#
loop_
_entity_poly.entity_id
_entity_poly.type
_entity_poly.pdbx_seq_one_letter_code
_entity_poly.pdbx_strand_id
1 'polypeptide(L)'
;MLMSADPQRCASLISDGLDGSPVPLHAISAPFDAGFERVSRFAAIVKALIVLPAPGAATAPLQENDQPTIARRLRQWLGLAPAPAPAAEAPVVDVTTKSTGIEHLREQLDETIAFLDANRDSYLLLETIELDVMSESDPDALRVLVDAEIDRCRHVGAAFDALPMDITEAAKVLRQAAAGSASAPLDAFNGLRFDDAFDNTRTDETEHPLGLYWTDVLYFAPSDREEFEERN
;
A
#
# COMPACT_ATOMS: atom_id res chain seq x y z
N MET A 1 7.10 6.15 3.74
CA MET A 1 8.39 5.48 4.04
C MET A 1 9.26 5.24 2.81
N LEU A 2 8.76 4.71 1.68
CA LEU A 2 9.62 4.42 0.49
C LEU A 2 10.35 5.66 -0.07
N MET A 3 9.74 6.84 0.02
CA MET A 3 10.38 8.12 -0.37
C MET A 3 11.61 8.45 0.48
N SER A 4 11.74 7.88 1.69
CA SER A 4 12.84 8.17 2.62
C SER A 4 14.01 7.21 2.39
N ALA A 5 14.63 7.23 1.20
CA ALA A 5 15.52 6.14 0.77
C ALA A 5 16.84 6.01 1.54
N ASP A 6 17.40 7.13 2.00
CA ASP A 6 18.52 7.23 2.93
C ASP A 6 18.12 8.21 4.05
N PRO A 7 17.33 7.76 5.04
CA PRO A 7 16.73 8.64 6.02
C PRO A 7 17.79 9.11 7.02
N GLN A 8 17.91 10.43 7.16
CA GLN A 8 18.79 11.10 8.11
C GLN A 8 17.99 12.06 8.97
N ARG A 9 18.30 12.08 10.27
CA ARG A 9 17.71 13.04 11.19
C ARG A 9 18.19 14.45 10.85
N CYS A 10 17.26 15.40 10.81
CA CYS A 10 17.52 16.82 10.62
C CYS A 10 16.67 17.64 11.60
N ALA A 11 16.82 18.97 11.58
CA ALA A 11 15.95 19.86 12.37
C ALA A 11 14.57 19.93 11.72
N SER A 12 13.52 20.04 12.54
CA SER A 12 12.17 20.33 12.04
C SER A 12 12.11 21.74 11.45
N LEU A 13 11.42 21.88 10.32
CA LEU A 13 11.08 23.18 9.73
C LEU A 13 9.70 23.67 10.20
N ILE A 14 8.83 22.76 10.68
CA ILE A 14 7.47 23.12 11.12
C ILE A 14 7.46 23.67 12.56
N SER A 15 8.41 23.26 13.41
CA SER A 15 8.50 23.79 14.78
C SER A 15 9.94 23.81 15.31
N ASP A 16 10.29 24.88 16.01
CA ASP A 16 11.57 25.09 16.69
C ASP A 16 11.47 24.95 18.23
N GLY A 17 10.32 24.51 18.74
CA GLY A 17 10.09 24.40 20.18
C GLY A 17 8.76 23.78 20.60
N LEU A 18 8.59 23.65 21.92
CA LEU A 18 7.39 23.13 22.57
C LEU A 18 6.88 24.15 23.58
N ASP A 19 5.57 24.40 23.60
CA ASP A 19 4.91 25.30 24.56
C ASP A 19 5.59 26.68 24.70
N GLY A 20 6.04 27.23 23.58
CA GLY A 20 6.74 28.53 23.52
C GLY A 20 8.17 28.51 24.06
N SER A 21 8.71 27.33 24.39
CA SER A 21 10.10 27.13 24.78
C SER A 21 10.91 26.58 23.61
N PRO A 22 12.07 27.17 23.27
CA PRO A 22 12.92 26.66 22.21
C PRO A 22 13.50 25.31 22.61
N VAL A 23 13.20 24.28 21.81
CA VAL A 23 13.59 22.89 22.04
C VAL A 23 13.96 22.31 20.67
N PRO A 24 15.11 21.61 20.55
CA PRO A 24 15.49 21.00 19.29
C PRO A 24 14.51 19.86 18.93
N LEU A 25 13.58 20.16 18.04
CA LEU A 25 12.69 19.20 17.40
C LEU A 25 13.30 18.71 16.10
N HIS A 26 12.97 17.47 15.74
CA HIS A 26 13.66 16.75 14.68
C HIS A 26 12.67 16.24 13.64
N ALA A 27 13.17 16.18 12.41
CA ALA A 27 12.49 15.62 11.26
C ALA A 27 13.41 14.61 10.55
N ILE A 28 12.90 13.99 9.49
CA ILE A 28 13.66 13.05 8.66
C ILE A 28 13.85 13.66 7.28
N SER A 29 15.09 13.84 6.88
CA SER A 29 15.47 14.21 5.51
C SER A 29 15.94 12.99 4.73
N ALA A 30 15.68 12.95 3.43
CA ALA A 30 16.26 11.96 2.53
C ALA A 30 16.45 12.54 1.12
N PRO A 31 17.41 12.04 0.32
CA PRO A 31 17.55 12.45 -1.08
C PRO A 31 16.28 12.14 -1.88
N PHE A 32 15.70 13.15 -2.52
CA PHE A 32 14.41 13.01 -3.20
C PHE A 32 14.45 11.98 -4.32
N ASP A 33 15.44 12.07 -5.22
CA ASP A 33 15.50 11.25 -6.43
C ASP A 33 15.59 9.75 -6.12
N ALA A 34 16.35 9.38 -5.09
CA ALA A 34 16.46 7.98 -4.64
C ALA A 34 15.12 7.46 -4.10
N GLY A 35 14.40 8.29 -3.34
CA GLY A 35 13.04 7.98 -2.88
C GLY A 35 12.05 7.83 -4.03
N PHE A 36 12.08 8.78 -4.97
CA PHE A 36 11.21 8.81 -6.12
C PHE A 36 11.41 7.59 -7.04
N GLU A 37 12.65 7.15 -7.23
CA GLU A 37 12.96 5.92 -7.97
C GLU A 37 12.32 4.69 -7.30
N ARG A 38 12.44 4.58 -5.96
CA ARG A 38 11.82 3.50 -5.19
C ARG A 38 10.30 3.49 -5.35
N VAL A 39 9.64 4.64 -5.19
CA VAL A 39 8.18 4.74 -5.34
C VAL A 39 7.75 4.44 -6.78
N SER A 40 8.48 4.94 -7.79
CA SER A 40 8.19 4.68 -9.21
C SER A 40 8.25 3.19 -9.55
N ARG A 41 9.31 2.50 -9.10
CA ARG A 41 9.43 1.05 -9.30
C ARG A 41 8.39 0.29 -8.48
N PHE A 42 8.11 0.69 -7.25
CA PHE A 42 7.05 0.07 -6.44
C PHE A 42 5.68 0.18 -7.13
N ALA A 43 5.33 1.35 -7.66
CA ALA A 43 4.09 1.57 -8.41
C ALA A 43 4.01 0.66 -9.64
N ALA A 44 5.11 0.47 -10.37
CA ALA A 44 5.16 -0.47 -11.49
C ALA A 44 4.94 -1.93 -11.06
N ILE A 45 5.53 -2.34 -9.92
CA ILE A 45 5.34 -3.66 -9.33
C ILE A 45 3.88 -3.88 -8.93
N VAL A 46 3.26 -2.92 -8.24
CA VAL A 46 1.86 -3.01 -7.82
C VAL A 46 0.92 -3.05 -9.03
N LYS A 47 1.16 -2.23 -10.06
CA LYS A 47 0.39 -2.29 -11.32
C LYS A 47 0.50 -3.65 -12.02
N ALA A 48 1.66 -4.29 -11.98
CA ALA A 48 1.82 -5.66 -12.49
C ALA A 48 1.10 -6.69 -11.59
N LEU A 49 1.19 -6.53 -10.26
CA LEU A 49 0.51 -7.37 -9.27
C LEU A 49 -1.01 -7.39 -9.48
N ILE A 50 -1.58 -6.23 -9.75
CA ILE A 50 -3.01 -6.04 -10.01
C ILE A 50 -3.49 -6.87 -11.22
N VAL A 51 -2.68 -6.97 -12.27
CA VAL A 51 -3.03 -7.70 -13.50
C VAL A 51 -2.72 -9.20 -13.40
N LEU A 52 -1.84 -9.59 -12.48
CA LEU A 52 -1.47 -10.99 -12.28
C LEU A 52 -2.70 -11.81 -11.82
N PRO A 53 -3.00 -12.95 -12.46
CA PRO A 53 -4.08 -13.83 -12.03
C PRO A 53 -3.91 -14.24 -10.57
N ALA A 54 -5.02 -14.36 -9.82
CA ALA A 54 -4.99 -14.88 -8.46
C ALA A 54 -4.34 -16.28 -8.44
N PRO A 55 -3.52 -16.62 -7.42
CA PRO A 55 -2.95 -17.96 -7.30
C PRO A 55 -4.11 -18.98 -7.24
N GLY A 56 -4.19 -19.87 -8.23
CA GLY A 56 -5.27 -20.84 -8.36
C GLY A 56 -6.33 -20.53 -9.43
N ALA A 57 -6.27 -19.37 -10.09
CA ALA A 57 -7.06 -19.09 -11.31
C ALA A 57 -6.47 -19.77 -12.56
N ALA A 58 -5.80 -20.91 -12.39
CA ALA A 58 -5.57 -21.83 -13.50
C ALA A 58 -6.96 -22.28 -13.93
N THR A 59 -7.32 -21.94 -15.18
CA THR A 59 -8.50 -22.44 -15.88
C THR A 59 -8.77 -23.87 -15.45
N ALA A 60 -9.86 -24.08 -14.70
CA ALA A 60 -10.43 -25.40 -14.57
C ALA A 60 -10.55 -25.92 -16.01
N PRO A 61 -9.95 -27.06 -16.36
CA PRO A 61 -10.21 -27.64 -17.67
C PRO A 61 -11.73 -27.75 -17.78
N LEU A 62 -12.29 -27.27 -18.90
CA LEU A 62 -13.68 -27.50 -19.25
C LEU A 62 -13.96 -28.99 -19.01
N GLN A 63 -14.70 -29.31 -17.94
CA GLN A 63 -15.16 -30.67 -17.70
C GLN A 63 -16.25 -30.95 -18.73
N GLU A 64 -15.86 -31.21 -19.97
CA GLU A 64 -16.57 -32.17 -20.79
C GLU A 64 -16.32 -33.55 -20.15
N ASN A 65 -17.23 -33.96 -19.27
CA ASN A 65 -17.38 -35.37 -18.95
C ASN A 65 -18.87 -35.71 -18.93
N ASP A 66 -19.41 -35.74 -20.14
CA ASP A 66 -20.60 -36.47 -20.49
C ASP A 66 -20.26 -37.97 -20.47
N GLN A 67 -20.41 -38.61 -19.30
CA GLN A 67 -20.33 -40.07 -19.14
C GLN A 67 -21.53 -40.56 -18.31
N PRO A 68 -22.45 -41.33 -18.90
CA PRO A 68 -23.67 -41.78 -18.23
C PRO A 68 -23.35 -42.97 -17.33
N THR A 69 -23.23 -42.74 -16.02
CA THR A 69 -22.95 -43.83 -15.08
C THR A 69 -24.19 -44.71 -14.90
N ILE A 70 -24.01 -46.03 -15.01
CA ILE A 70 -24.99 -47.12 -14.86
C ILE A 70 -25.91 -46.97 -13.64
N ALA A 71 -25.45 -46.28 -12.60
CA ALA A 71 -26.21 -45.90 -11.42
C ALA A 71 -27.47 -45.06 -11.71
N ARG A 72 -27.51 -44.27 -12.80
CA ARG A 72 -28.70 -43.47 -13.17
C ARG A 72 -29.81 -44.33 -13.79
N ARG A 73 -29.46 -45.38 -14.53
CA ARG A 73 -30.42 -46.33 -15.13
C ARG A 73 -31.07 -47.24 -14.08
N LEU A 74 -30.32 -47.60 -13.03
CA LEU A 74 -30.83 -48.39 -11.90
C LEU A 74 -31.87 -47.65 -11.04
N ARG A 75 -31.73 -46.33 -10.88
CA ARG A 75 -32.73 -45.52 -10.13
C ARG A 75 -34.02 -45.27 -10.92
N GLN A 76 -33.95 -45.23 -12.24
CA GLN A 76 -35.13 -45.08 -13.12
C GLN A 76 -36.00 -46.34 -13.17
N TRP A 77 -35.40 -47.52 -12.97
CA TRP A 77 -36.12 -48.80 -12.98
C TRP A 77 -36.88 -49.10 -11.68
N LEU A 78 -36.48 -48.46 -10.57
CA LEU A 78 -37.08 -48.64 -9.25
C LEU A 78 -38.19 -47.63 -8.92
N GLY A 79 -38.59 -46.76 -9.85
CA GLY A 79 -39.75 -45.86 -9.66
C GLY A 79 -39.61 -44.82 -8.55
N LEU A 80 -38.38 -44.51 -8.11
CA LEU A 80 -38.11 -43.64 -6.94
C LEU A 80 -37.67 -42.20 -7.31
N ALA A 81 -38.02 -41.70 -8.51
CA ALA A 81 -37.74 -40.32 -8.87
C ALA A 81 -38.90 -39.39 -8.46
N PRO A 82 -38.68 -38.37 -7.59
CA PRO A 82 -39.68 -37.34 -7.33
C PRO A 82 -39.87 -36.42 -8.55
N ALA A 83 -41.09 -35.89 -8.69
CA ALA A 83 -41.50 -35.00 -9.77
C ALA A 83 -40.73 -33.66 -9.76
N PRO A 84 -40.44 -33.05 -10.92
CA PRO A 84 -39.73 -31.77 -10.98
C PRO A 84 -40.63 -30.63 -10.49
N ALA A 85 -40.12 -29.86 -9.52
CA ALA A 85 -40.66 -28.55 -9.15
C ALA A 85 -40.35 -27.52 -10.25
N PRO A 86 -41.18 -26.48 -10.43
CA PRO A 86 -40.99 -25.46 -11.47
C PRO A 86 -39.70 -24.67 -11.22
N ALA A 87 -39.01 -24.35 -12.32
CA ALA A 87 -37.75 -23.64 -12.34
C ALA A 87 -37.87 -22.26 -11.66
N ALA A 88 -37.16 -22.09 -10.54
CA ALA A 88 -36.81 -20.77 -10.06
C ALA A 88 -35.72 -20.22 -11.00
N GLU A 89 -35.98 -19.05 -11.60
CA GLU A 89 -34.97 -18.28 -12.32
C GLU A 89 -33.77 -18.04 -11.39
N ALA A 90 -32.61 -18.56 -11.80
CA ALA A 90 -31.36 -18.23 -11.14
C ALA A 90 -31.07 -16.74 -11.34
N PRO A 91 -30.64 -16.01 -10.30
CA PRO A 91 -30.24 -14.62 -10.47
C PRO A 91 -29.10 -14.57 -11.47
N VAL A 92 -29.26 -13.73 -12.50
CA VAL A 92 -28.19 -13.37 -13.43
C VAL A 92 -27.10 -12.73 -12.59
N VAL A 93 -26.03 -13.48 -12.33
CA VAL A 93 -24.84 -12.95 -11.68
C VAL A 93 -24.22 -12.01 -12.70
N ASP A 94 -24.43 -10.72 -12.48
CA ASP A 94 -23.84 -9.66 -13.25
C ASP A 94 -22.33 -9.69 -13.02
N VAL A 95 -21.58 -10.20 -14.00
CA VAL A 95 -20.12 -10.37 -13.96
C VAL A 95 -19.39 -9.01 -14.02
N THR A 96 -20.11 -7.89 -14.14
CA THR A 96 -19.52 -6.55 -14.33
C THR A 96 -19.05 -5.86 -13.05
N THR A 97 -19.35 -6.39 -11.85
CA THR A 97 -19.00 -5.71 -10.58
C THR A 97 -17.60 -6.00 -10.03
N LYS A 98 -16.77 -6.80 -10.71
CA LYS A 98 -15.39 -7.11 -10.25
C LYS A 98 -14.30 -6.19 -10.79
N SER A 99 -14.61 -5.30 -11.74
CA SER A 99 -13.62 -4.41 -12.40
C SER A 99 -13.33 -3.13 -11.61
N THR A 100 -14.33 -2.59 -10.92
CA THR A 100 -14.23 -1.23 -10.35
C THR A 100 -13.31 -1.17 -9.13
N GLY A 101 -13.16 -2.26 -8.37
CA GLY A 101 -12.45 -2.33 -7.09
C GLY A 101 -10.91 -2.37 -7.16
N ILE A 102 -10.34 -2.07 -8.33
CA ILE A 102 -8.90 -2.07 -8.61
C ILE A 102 -8.49 -0.80 -9.40
N GLU A 103 -9.44 -0.18 -10.09
CA GLU A 103 -9.20 1.00 -10.93
C GLU A 103 -8.74 2.18 -10.07
N HIS A 104 -9.30 2.34 -8.87
CA HIS A 104 -8.93 3.44 -7.99
C HIS A 104 -7.48 3.34 -7.48
N LEU A 105 -7.02 2.16 -7.03
CA LEU A 105 -5.62 1.98 -6.63
C LEU A 105 -4.66 2.32 -7.80
N ARG A 106 -4.99 1.90 -9.02
CA ARG A 106 -4.15 2.20 -10.18
C ARG A 106 -4.07 3.71 -10.45
N GLU A 107 -5.20 4.40 -10.45
CA GLU A 107 -5.29 5.84 -10.62
C GLU A 107 -4.51 6.57 -9.53
N GLN A 108 -4.65 6.18 -8.27
CA GLN A 108 -3.93 6.78 -7.14
C GLN A 108 -2.41 6.61 -7.23
N LEU A 109 -1.94 5.47 -7.75
CA LEU A 109 -0.51 5.28 -8.05
C LEU A 109 -0.04 6.21 -9.18
N ASP A 110 -0.83 6.40 -10.24
CA ASP A 110 -0.50 7.34 -11.32
C ASP A 110 -0.49 8.79 -10.80
N GLU A 111 -1.48 9.19 -10.01
CA GLU A 111 -1.58 10.51 -9.39
C GLU A 111 -0.41 10.78 -8.42
N THR A 112 -0.06 9.81 -7.58
CA THR A 112 1.10 9.92 -6.66
C THR A 112 2.39 10.20 -7.43
N ILE A 113 2.65 9.43 -8.49
CA ILE A 113 3.86 9.61 -9.30
C ILE A 113 3.85 10.97 -9.99
N ALA A 114 2.73 11.38 -10.57
CA ALA A 114 2.60 12.68 -11.22
C ALA A 114 2.79 13.84 -10.23
N PHE A 115 2.21 13.75 -9.03
CA PHE A 115 2.36 14.75 -7.98
C PHE A 115 3.83 14.87 -7.55
N LEU A 116 4.49 13.74 -7.24
CA LEU A 116 5.88 13.75 -6.82
C LEU A 116 6.80 14.28 -7.92
N ASP A 117 6.55 13.94 -9.19
CA ASP A 117 7.34 14.43 -10.31
C ASP A 117 7.18 15.95 -10.53
N ALA A 118 5.98 16.48 -10.31
CA ALA A 118 5.69 17.91 -10.40
C ALA A 118 6.27 18.71 -9.23
N ASN A 119 6.47 18.08 -8.06
CA ASN A 119 6.92 18.71 -6.82
C ASN A 119 8.32 18.21 -6.39
N ARG A 120 9.21 18.01 -7.37
CA ARG A 120 10.59 17.60 -7.10
C ARG A 120 11.36 18.67 -6.33
N ASP A 121 12.07 18.23 -5.30
CA ASP A 121 13.09 19.02 -4.61
C ASP A 121 14.40 18.21 -4.57
N SER A 122 15.49 18.79 -4.05
CA SER A 122 16.72 18.06 -3.74
C SER A 122 16.51 17.05 -2.62
N TYR A 123 15.66 17.38 -1.65
CA TYR A 123 15.40 16.55 -0.48
C TYR A 123 13.91 16.40 -0.20
N LEU A 124 13.52 15.20 0.26
CA LEU A 124 12.26 14.98 0.94
C LEU A 124 12.44 15.30 2.42
N LEU A 125 11.50 16.06 3.00
CA LEU A 125 11.36 16.22 4.44
C LEU A 125 10.11 15.47 4.93
N LEU A 126 10.27 14.60 5.92
CA LEU A 126 9.21 13.88 6.61
C LEU A 126 9.15 14.35 8.06
N GLU A 127 8.06 15.02 8.39
CA GLU A 127 7.77 15.61 9.71
C GLU A 127 6.69 14.77 10.40
N THR A 128 7.05 14.04 11.46
CA THR A 128 6.10 13.29 12.30
C THR A 128 5.71 14.05 13.57
N ILE A 129 6.33 15.22 13.77
CA ILE A 129 6.30 15.94 15.04
C ILE A 129 4.89 16.26 15.52
N GLU A 130 3.96 16.62 14.64
CA GLU A 130 2.58 16.93 15.00
C GLU A 130 1.89 15.75 15.70
N LEU A 131 2.04 14.54 15.15
CA LEU A 131 1.44 13.33 15.70
C LEU A 131 2.15 12.91 16.99
N ASP A 132 3.47 13.06 17.03
CA ASP A 132 4.29 12.67 18.16
C ASP A 132 3.97 13.55 19.39
N VAL A 133 3.80 14.87 19.20
CA VAL A 133 3.49 15.80 20.31
C VAL A 133 2.07 15.63 20.88
N MET A 134 1.16 14.98 20.16
CA MET A 134 -0.14 14.60 20.71
C MET A 134 -0.03 13.50 21.77
N SER A 135 1.06 12.72 21.75
CA SER A 135 1.28 11.57 22.63
C SER A 135 2.43 11.76 23.61
N GLU A 136 3.40 12.62 23.29
CA GLU A 136 4.64 12.83 24.03
C GLU A 136 5.00 14.32 24.13
N SER A 137 5.62 14.72 25.23
CA SER A 137 6.03 16.12 25.48
C SER A 137 7.51 16.24 25.89
N ASP A 138 8.16 15.12 26.21
CA ASP A 138 9.59 15.08 26.52
C ASP A 138 10.44 15.13 25.23
N PRO A 139 11.37 16.10 25.10
CA PRO A 139 12.18 16.26 23.89
C PRO A 139 13.06 15.05 23.55
N ASP A 140 13.60 14.37 24.57
CA ASP A 140 14.43 13.18 24.35
C ASP A 140 13.57 12.01 23.86
N ALA A 141 12.35 11.86 24.39
CA ALA A 141 11.38 10.87 23.91
C ALA A 141 10.90 11.17 22.48
N LEU A 142 10.62 12.43 22.13
CA LEU A 142 10.29 12.83 20.75
C LEU A 142 11.44 12.50 19.78
N ARG A 143 12.70 12.73 20.18
CA ARG A 143 13.85 12.31 19.37
C ARG A 143 13.89 10.80 19.17
N VAL A 144 13.57 10.01 20.19
CA VAL A 144 13.51 8.54 20.08
C VAL A 144 12.42 8.09 19.11
N LEU A 145 11.28 8.78 19.05
CA LEU A 145 10.23 8.51 18.07
C LEU A 145 10.70 8.72 16.62
N VAL A 146 11.43 9.83 16.38
CA VAL A 146 12.05 10.11 15.07
C VAL A 146 13.08 9.04 14.71
N ASP A 147 13.94 8.65 15.65
CA ASP A 147 14.94 7.59 15.41
C ASP A 147 14.25 6.24 15.11
N ALA A 148 13.13 5.93 15.77
CA ALA A 148 12.33 4.75 15.48
C ALA A 148 11.66 4.80 14.09
N GLU A 149 11.19 5.97 13.64
CA GLU A 149 10.65 6.16 12.29
C GLU A 149 11.73 6.02 11.21
N ILE A 150 12.95 6.50 11.48
CA ILE A 150 14.12 6.27 10.62
C ILE A 150 14.39 4.77 10.47
N ASP A 151 14.34 4.00 11.55
CA ASP A 151 14.55 2.56 11.50
C ASP A 151 13.42 1.84 10.74
N ARG A 152 12.16 2.30 10.84
CA ARG A 152 11.06 1.82 9.99
C ARG A 152 11.30 2.11 8.52
N CYS A 153 11.76 3.32 8.17
CA CYS A 153 12.11 3.68 6.80
C CYS A 153 13.24 2.79 6.25
N ARG A 154 14.28 2.52 7.05
CA ARG A 154 15.38 1.61 6.68
C ARG A 154 14.89 0.18 6.48
N HIS A 155 14.01 -0.30 7.36
CA HIS A 155 13.44 -1.63 7.26
C HIS A 155 12.62 -1.81 5.96
N VAL A 156 11.74 -0.85 5.64
CA VAL A 156 11.00 -0.81 4.37
C VAL A 156 11.95 -0.72 3.16
N GLY A 157 13.01 0.09 3.25
CA GLY A 157 14.04 0.18 2.23
C GLY A 157 14.72 -1.17 1.97
N ALA A 158 15.13 -1.87 3.02
CA ALA A 158 15.73 -3.19 2.92
C ALA A 158 14.77 -4.24 2.33
N ALA A 159 13.49 -4.18 2.67
CA ALA A 159 12.45 -5.03 2.09
C ALA A 159 12.31 -4.79 0.58
N PHE A 160 12.30 -3.51 0.17
CA PHE A 160 12.20 -3.11 -1.22
C PHE A 160 13.42 -3.52 -2.05
N ASP A 161 14.62 -3.36 -1.49
CA ASP A 161 15.88 -3.74 -2.13
C ASP A 161 16.00 -5.27 -2.28
N ALA A 162 15.32 -6.05 -1.42
CA ALA A 162 15.22 -7.51 -1.51
C ALA A 162 14.26 -8.01 -2.61
N LEU A 163 13.41 -7.14 -3.18
CA LEU A 163 12.51 -7.53 -4.27
C LEU A 163 13.31 -7.79 -5.56
N PRO A 164 13.01 -8.86 -6.33
CA PRO A 164 13.62 -9.13 -7.63
C PRO A 164 13.60 -7.94 -8.59
N MET A 165 14.63 -7.80 -9.43
CA MET A 165 14.67 -6.71 -10.43
C MET A 165 13.59 -6.85 -11.51
N ASP A 166 13.19 -8.07 -11.84
CA ASP A 166 12.07 -8.30 -12.76
C ASP A 166 10.74 -7.92 -12.09
N ILE A 167 9.99 -7.02 -12.73
CA ILE A 167 8.74 -6.45 -12.21
C ILE A 167 7.68 -7.54 -11.95
N THR A 168 7.59 -8.55 -12.82
CA THR A 168 6.58 -9.61 -12.69
C THR A 168 6.92 -10.56 -11.55
N GLU A 169 8.18 -10.94 -11.41
CA GLU A 169 8.64 -11.76 -10.29
C GLU A 169 8.55 -11.00 -8.96
N ALA A 170 8.91 -9.71 -8.95
CA ALA A 170 8.74 -8.84 -7.79
C ALA A 170 7.27 -8.76 -7.35
N ALA A 171 6.34 -8.65 -8.29
CA ALA A 171 4.91 -8.63 -8.00
C ALA A 171 4.42 -9.94 -7.36
N LYS A 172 4.95 -11.09 -7.78
CA LYS A 172 4.64 -12.39 -7.15
C LYS A 172 5.19 -12.45 -5.73
N VAL A 173 6.43 -12.03 -5.51
CA VAL A 173 7.07 -12.00 -4.19
C VAL A 173 6.33 -11.04 -3.25
N LEU A 174 6.00 -9.84 -3.72
CA LEU A 174 5.27 -8.83 -2.96
C LEU A 174 3.89 -9.35 -2.52
N ARG A 175 3.15 -9.99 -3.44
CA ARG A 175 1.85 -10.61 -3.11
C ARG A 175 1.98 -11.68 -2.04
N GLN A 176 3.01 -12.52 -2.10
CA GLN A 176 3.25 -13.56 -1.10
C GLN A 176 3.63 -12.96 0.24
N ALA A 177 4.48 -11.94 0.25
CA ALA A 177 4.90 -11.26 1.48
C ALA A 177 3.71 -10.58 2.18
N ALA A 178 2.83 -9.94 1.41
CA ALA A 178 1.64 -9.30 1.95
C ALA A 178 0.65 -10.26 2.63
N ALA A 179 0.73 -11.56 2.39
CA ALA A 179 -0.15 -12.55 3.03
C ALA A 179 0.14 -12.79 4.53
N GLY A 180 1.09 -12.08 5.14
CA GLY A 180 1.26 -12.02 6.61
C GLY A 180 2.16 -13.11 7.21
N SER A 181 3.02 -13.74 6.42
CA SER A 181 3.97 -14.77 6.90
C SER A 181 5.38 -14.63 6.34
N ALA A 182 5.72 -13.50 5.73
CA ALA A 182 7.08 -13.27 5.28
C ALA A 182 8.04 -13.12 6.46
N SER A 183 9.27 -13.61 6.27
CA SER A 183 10.40 -13.35 7.14
C SER A 183 11.12 -12.07 6.74
N ALA A 184 11.89 -11.50 7.67
CA ALA A 184 12.76 -10.37 7.39
C ALA A 184 13.67 -10.57 6.17
N PRO A 185 13.85 -9.53 5.33
CA PRO A 185 13.28 -8.18 5.46
C PRO A 185 11.88 -8.01 4.84
N LEU A 186 11.31 -9.05 4.22
CA LEU A 186 10.04 -8.95 3.48
C LEU A 186 8.80 -8.86 4.40
N ASP A 187 8.98 -9.05 5.70
CA ASP A 187 7.94 -8.84 6.72
C ASP A 187 7.41 -7.41 6.76
N ALA A 188 8.19 -6.43 6.28
CA ALA A 188 7.74 -5.05 6.09
C ALA A 188 6.50 -4.91 5.18
N PHE A 189 6.22 -5.90 4.33
CA PHE A 189 5.05 -5.89 3.44
C PHE A 189 3.84 -6.63 4.02
N ASN A 190 3.96 -7.28 5.19
CA ASN A 190 2.89 -8.09 5.78
C ASN A 190 1.60 -7.27 5.95
N GLY A 191 0.48 -7.82 5.49
CA GLY A 191 -0.85 -7.23 5.64
C GLY A 191 -1.15 -6.05 4.72
N LEU A 192 -0.23 -5.64 3.83
CA LEU A 192 -0.53 -4.66 2.80
C LEU A 192 -1.62 -5.16 1.86
N ARG A 193 -2.51 -4.24 1.47
CA ARG A 193 -3.58 -4.51 0.51
C ARG A 193 -3.26 -3.89 -0.83
N PHE A 194 -3.59 -4.62 -1.89
CA PHE A 194 -3.43 -4.18 -3.29
C PHE A 194 -4.77 -4.24 -4.03
N ASP A 195 -5.80 -3.71 -3.36
CA ASP A 195 -7.16 -3.49 -3.85
C ASP A 195 -7.61 -2.08 -3.44
N ASP A 196 -8.79 -1.65 -3.84
CA ASP A 196 -9.27 -0.27 -3.57
C ASP A 196 -9.50 0.07 -2.09
N ALA A 197 -9.37 -0.90 -1.17
CA ALA A 197 -9.35 -0.59 0.26
C ALA A 197 -7.95 -0.21 0.76
N PHE A 198 -6.92 -0.10 -0.11
CA PHE A 198 -5.51 0.07 0.26
C PHE A 198 -5.18 1.18 1.27
N ASP A 199 -6.00 2.24 1.37
CA ASP A 199 -5.84 3.35 2.32
C ASP A 199 -7.11 3.61 3.17
N ASN A 200 -8.03 2.64 3.27
CA ASN A 200 -9.26 2.82 4.07
C ASN A 200 -9.01 2.66 5.58
N THR A 201 -8.45 3.70 6.19
CA THR A 201 -8.23 3.79 7.65
C THR A 201 -9.44 4.34 8.41
N ARG A 202 -10.43 4.94 7.73
CA ARG A 202 -11.59 5.57 8.39
C ARG A 202 -12.60 4.57 8.93
N THR A 203 -12.71 3.40 8.31
CA THR A 203 -13.66 2.35 8.72
C THR A 203 -12.95 1.14 9.32
N ASP A 204 -11.66 1.26 9.67
CA ASP A 204 -10.79 0.19 10.16
C ASP A 204 -10.72 -1.04 9.23
N GLU A 205 -11.04 -0.87 7.94
CA GLU A 205 -10.97 -1.96 6.95
C GLU A 205 -9.50 -2.29 6.57
N THR A 206 -8.60 -1.33 6.78
CA THR A 206 -7.18 -1.45 6.47
C THR A 206 -6.31 -1.03 7.65
N GLU A 207 -5.63 -2.03 8.23
CA GLU A 207 -4.68 -1.84 9.33
C GLU A 207 -3.35 -1.23 8.86
N HIS A 208 -2.94 -1.53 7.63
CA HIS A 208 -1.66 -1.11 7.05
C HIS A 208 -1.86 -0.35 5.73
N PRO A 209 -2.11 0.97 5.78
CA PRO A 209 -2.29 1.78 4.59
C PRO A 209 -0.99 1.91 3.78
N LEU A 210 -1.12 2.09 2.45
CA LEU A 210 0.00 2.39 1.56
C LEU A 210 0.45 3.86 1.63
N GLY A 211 -0.45 4.77 2.02
CA GLY A 211 -0.18 6.20 2.14
C GLY A 211 0.05 6.89 0.80
N LEU A 212 -0.89 6.73 -0.14
CA LEU A 212 -0.82 7.33 -1.48
C LEU A 212 -1.43 8.73 -1.58
N TYR A 213 -1.97 9.27 -0.48
CA TYR A 213 -2.50 10.63 -0.47
C TYR A 213 -1.39 11.67 -0.28
N TRP A 214 -1.23 12.56 -1.26
CA TRP A 214 -0.27 13.67 -1.24
C TRP A 214 -0.97 15.00 -1.53
N THR A 215 -0.49 16.09 -0.92
CA THR A 215 -1.06 17.42 -1.10
C THR A 215 0.01 18.49 -0.94
N ASP A 216 -0.16 19.60 -1.67
CA ASP A 216 0.60 20.84 -1.55
C ASP A 216 -0.02 21.81 -0.51
N VAL A 217 -1.17 21.44 0.05
CA VAL A 217 -1.82 22.20 1.11
C VAL A 217 -1.12 21.88 2.43
N LEU A 218 -0.34 22.85 2.88
CA LEU A 218 0.30 22.79 4.19
C LEU A 218 -0.63 23.42 5.24
N TYR A 219 -1.04 22.61 6.22
CA TYR A 219 -1.92 23.07 7.31
C TYR A 219 -1.19 23.86 8.40
N PHE A 220 0.15 23.88 8.35
CA PHE A 220 1.03 24.61 9.26
C PHE A 220 1.95 25.54 8.48
N ALA A 221 2.42 26.62 9.10
CA ALA A 221 3.41 27.49 8.49
C ALA A 221 4.82 27.01 8.85
N PRO A 222 5.72 26.77 7.89
CA PRO A 222 7.13 26.53 8.17
C PRO A 222 7.72 27.75 8.88
N SER A 223 8.61 27.49 9.84
CA SER A 223 9.34 28.51 10.58
C SER A 223 10.25 29.37 9.70
N ASP A 224 10.69 28.84 8.55
CA ASP A 224 11.56 29.48 7.57
C ASP A 224 10.83 29.90 6.27
N ARG A 225 9.49 29.94 6.29
CA ARG A 225 8.68 30.19 5.07
C ARG A 225 9.08 31.44 4.30
N GLU A 226 9.29 32.58 4.98
CA GLU A 226 9.67 33.83 4.33
C GLU A 226 11.03 33.71 3.63
N GLU A 227 12.00 33.05 4.27
CA GLU A 227 13.33 32.82 3.70
C GLU A 227 13.29 31.84 2.53
N PHE A 228 12.40 30.84 2.57
CA PHE A 228 12.17 29.90 1.47
C PHE A 228 11.53 30.58 0.26
N GLU A 229 10.51 31.42 0.46
CA GLU A 229 9.83 32.19 -0.59
C GLU A 229 10.76 33.24 -1.24
N GLU A 230 11.75 33.77 -0.53
CA GLU A 230 12.74 34.70 -1.10
C GLU A 230 13.78 34.02 -2.01
N ARG A 231 13.99 32.70 -1.85
CA ARG A 231 15.01 31.92 -2.58
C ARG A 231 14.49 31.26 -3.87
N ASN A 232 13.17 31.22 -4.07
CA ASN A 232 12.49 30.54 -5.18
C ASN A 232 11.61 31.51 -6.00
#